data_AF-A0A935R3D1-F1
#
_entry.id   AF-A0A935R3D1-F1
#
_cell.length_a   1.000
_cell.length_b   1.000
_cell.length_c   1.000
_cell.angle_alpha   90.00
_cell.angle_beta   90.00
_cell.angle_gamma   90.00
#
_symmetry.space_group_name_H-M   'P 1'
#
loop_
_entity.id
_entity.type
_entity.pdbx_description
1 polymer ?
#
loop_
_entity_poly.entity_id
_entity_poly.type
_entity_poly.pdbx_seq_one_letter_code
_entity_poly.pdbx_strand_id
1 'polypeptide(L)'
;MLTGPDGLPVAAPPPGYPVAFPSDGLLVDDPGAPNDLLGAVRQVFAAVFGEAGDERLAEAVAILDPRADDLRPWMRSSLFAEHIQRYSKSRRKAPIYWRLGTPSGAYSVWLYLHRIGPDTLHAALRDHVAPKLRYEEERLGQLTAEAGPTPSTAQRRALAAQEGFVEELRAFRDELARVAPLWSPNLDDGVVINASFLHRLFQHTRPWAKECEGHWEKLKAGEYDWSQLAMRLWPERVVPKCAEDRSLAIAHGVEDRLWVEDGGRWRPKPVTEEELTELVQARSSAAIREALREVSAAPPPARAQRAPRPAPVAAPKERPTKAATVQLPLDLSAARPGADKPALDALRAALHQHPEGASKAELLAASGLDEGQWAAAIGALTASGEVERRGQARGDAVCGQ
;
A
#
# COMPACT_ATOMS: atom_id res chain seq x y z
N MET A 1 -6.51 -6.47 5.15
CA MET A 1 -5.46 -6.37 6.19
C MET A 1 -6.07 -6.84 7.49
N LEU A 2 -5.25 -7.35 8.40
CA LEU A 2 -5.74 -7.69 9.74
C LEU A 2 -6.09 -6.39 10.48
N THR A 3 -7.33 -6.29 10.94
CA THR A 3 -7.84 -5.14 11.68
C THR A 3 -8.04 -5.52 13.14
N GLY A 4 -7.63 -4.63 14.03
CA GLY A 4 -7.83 -4.78 15.45
C GLY A 4 -9.28 -4.51 15.86
N PRO A 5 -9.59 -4.66 17.16
CA PRO A 5 -10.91 -4.33 17.72
C PRO A 5 -11.30 -2.86 17.52
N ASP A 6 -10.32 -1.98 17.36
CA ASP A 6 -10.44 -0.56 17.06
C ASP A 6 -10.67 -0.26 15.57
N GLY A 7 -10.71 -1.28 14.71
CA GLY A 7 -10.80 -1.13 13.27
C GLY A 7 -9.50 -0.68 12.59
N LEU A 8 -8.39 -0.56 13.34
CA LEU A 8 -7.10 -0.12 12.82
C LEU A 8 -6.20 -1.31 12.41
N PRO A 9 -5.20 -1.11 11.54
CA PRO A 9 -4.29 -2.17 11.13
C PRO A 9 -3.47 -2.74 12.32
N VAL A 10 -3.53 -4.05 12.57
CA VAL A 10 -2.76 -4.68 13.68
C VAL A 10 -1.26 -4.80 13.36
N ALA A 11 -0.42 -4.52 14.35
CA ALA A 11 1.05 -4.51 14.21
C ALA A 11 1.68 -5.90 14.17
N ALA A 12 1.04 -6.87 14.79
CA ALA A 12 1.44 -8.27 14.76
C ALA A 12 0.22 -9.12 14.39
N PRO A 13 0.44 -10.25 13.70
CA PRO A 13 -0.64 -11.19 13.45
C PRO A 13 -1.06 -11.85 14.77
N PRO A 14 -2.30 -12.35 14.88
CA PRO A 14 -2.72 -13.14 16.03
C PRO A 14 -1.89 -14.43 16.14
N PRO A 15 -1.78 -15.03 17.35
CA PRO A 15 -1.12 -16.32 17.52
C PRO A 15 -1.70 -17.38 16.56
N GLY A 16 -0.83 -18.13 15.88
CA GLY A 16 -1.24 -19.17 14.94
C GLY A 16 -1.70 -18.66 13.57
N TYR A 17 -1.44 -17.40 13.22
CA TYR A 17 -1.80 -16.88 11.89
C TYR A 17 -1.09 -17.66 10.78
N PRO A 18 -1.82 -18.16 9.76
CA PRO A 18 -1.32 -19.21 8.87
C PRO A 18 -0.40 -18.71 7.74
N VAL A 19 -0.22 -17.39 7.60
CA VAL A 19 0.58 -16.80 6.52
C VAL A 19 1.65 -15.88 7.07
N ALA A 20 2.75 -15.72 6.33
CA ALA A 20 3.79 -14.76 6.68
C ALA A 20 3.22 -13.34 6.73
N PHE A 21 3.48 -12.65 7.83
CA PHE A 21 3.03 -11.28 8.04
C PHE A 21 4.24 -10.33 7.92
N PRO A 22 4.29 -9.45 6.90
CA PRO A 22 5.38 -8.49 6.75
C PRO A 22 5.25 -7.39 7.81
N SER A 23 5.82 -7.63 8.98
CA SER A 23 5.72 -6.72 10.13
C SER A 23 6.42 -5.38 9.89
N ASP A 24 7.41 -5.36 9.00
CA ASP A 24 8.11 -4.16 8.53
C ASP A 24 7.35 -3.39 7.44
N GLY A 25 6.26 -3.96 6.92
CA GLY A 25 5.47 -3.38 5.84
C GLY A 25 6.16 -3.40 4.47
N LEU A 26 7.18 -4.25 4.28
CA LEU A 26 7.95 -4.34 3.04
C LEU A 26 7.70 -5.66 2.31
N LEU A 27 7.41 -5.56 1.01
CA LEU A 27 7.40 -6.70 0.09
C LEU A 27 8.22 -6.36 -1.16
N VAL A 28 8.70 -7.36 -1.89
CA VAL A 28 9.51 -7.16 -3.09
C VAL A 28 8.92 -7.89 -4.29
N ASP A 29 9.17 -7.38 -5.48
CA ASP A 29 8.94 -8.11 -6.73
C ASP A 29 10.25 -8.81 -7.11
N ASP A 30 10.53 -9.94 -6.45
CA ASP A 30 11.77 -10.69 -6.62
C ASP A 30 11.55 -12.20 -6.41
N PRO A 31 11.39 -12.98 -7.50
CA PRO A 31 11.14 -14.41 -7.39
C PRO A 31 12.20 -15.12 -6.54
N GLY A 32 11.75 -15.86 -5.52
CA GLY A 32 12.62 -16.61 -4.61
C GLY A 32 13.01 -15.86 -3.34
N ALA A 33 12.74 -14.55 -3.25
CA ALA A 33 12.90 -13.82 -2.00
C ALA A 33 11.83 -14.24 -0.97
N PRO A 34 12.15 -14.33 0.34
CA PRO A 34 11.17 -14.68 1.37
C PRO A 34 9.96 -13.74 1.43
N ASN A 35 10.17 -12.48 1.07
CA ASN A 35 9.15 -11.42 1.03
C ASN A 35 8.70 -11.09 -0.39
N ASP A 36 8.82 -12.04 -1.33
CA ASP A 36 8.29 -11.89 -2.68
C ASP A 36 6.76 -11.70 -2.66
N LEU A 37 6.29 -10.66 -3.33
CA LEU A 37 4.89 -10.25 -3.32
C LEU A 37 3.98 -11.32 -3.95
N LEU A 38 4.41 -11.97 -5.03
CA LEU A 38 3.64 -13.06 -5.63
C LEU A 38 3.68 -14.30 -4.74
N GLY A 39 4.83 -14.61 -4.14
CA GLY A 39 4.96 -15.66 -3.13
C GLY A 39 3.97 -15.46 -1.98
N ALA A 40 3.83 -14.23 -1.47
CA ALA A 40 2.85 -13.88 -0.44
C ALA A 40 1.40 -14.09 -0.92
N VAL A 41 1.08 -13.71 -2.17
CA VAL A 41 -0.24 -13.97 -2.76
C VAL A 41 -0.53 -15.48 -2.82
N ARG A 42 0.44 -16.29 -3.28
CA ARG A 42 0.31 -17.75 -3.35
C ARG A 42 0.09 -18.36 -1.96
N GLN A 43 0.82 -17.90 -0.93
CA GLN A 43 0.60 -18.34 0.44
C GLN A 43 -0.81 -18.04 0.95
N VAL A 44 -1.35 -16.85 0.64
CA VAL A 44 -2.72 -16.49 1.00
C VAL A 44 -3.74 -17.37 0.27
N PHE A 45 -3.56 -17.62 -1.03
CA PHE A 45 -4.46 -18.49 -1.79
C PHE A 45 -4.43 -19.92 -1.26
N ALA A 46 -3.25 -20.48 -0.96
CA ALA A 46 -3.13 -21.80 -0.34
C ALA A 46 -3.80 -21.86 1.04
N ALA A 47 -3.63 -20.83 1.89
CA ALA A 47 -4.25 -20.79 3.21
C ALA A 47 -5.78 -20.66 3.16
N VAL A 48 -6.32 -19.93 2.18
CA VAL A 48 -7.77 -19.67 2.06
C VAL A 48 -8.50 -20.79 1.31
N PHE A 49 -7.90 -21.34 0.25
CA PHE A 49 -8.54 -22.29 -0.65
C PHE A 49 -7.99 -23.72 -0.56
N GLY A 50 -6.98 -23.97 0.28
CA GLY A 50 -6.35 -25.29 0.43
C GLY A 50 -5.77 -25.81 -0.89
N GLU A 51 -6.05 -27.07 -1.20
CA GLU A 51 -5.61 -27.74 -2.45
C GLU A 51 -6.10 -27.02 -3.72
N ALA A 52 -7.20 -26.26 -3.65
CA ALA A 52 -7.72 -25.51 -4.79
C ALA A 52 -7.00 -24.16 -5.00
N GLY A 53 -6.05 -23.77 -4.14
CA GLY A 53 -5.39 -22.46 -4.18
C GLY A 53 -4.75 -22.12 -5.52
N ASP A 54 -4.02 -23.07 -6.12
CA ASP A 54 -3.38 -22.86 -7.42
C ASP A 54 -4.39 -22.73 -8.57
N GLU A 55 -5.47 -23.53 -8.55
CA GLU A 55 -6.55 -23.43 -9.55
C GLU A 55 -7.25 -22.06 -9.46
N ARG A 56 -7.57 -21.59 -8.25
CA ARG A 56 -8.21 -20.29 -8.03
C ARG A 56 -7.31 -19.13 -8.40
N LEU A 57 -6.01 -19.24 -8.17
CA LEU A 57 -5.06 -18.23 -8.62
C LEU A 57 -4.98 -18.21 -10.15
N ALA A 58 -4.95 -19.37 -10.81
CA ALA A 58 -4.94 -19.45 -12.27
C ALA A 58 -6.19 -18.83 -12.89
N GLU A 59 -7.37 -19.07 -12.29
CA GLU A 59 -8.62 -18.42 -12.69
C GLU A 59 -8.53 -16.89 -12.55
N ALA A 60 -8.04 -16.39 -11.41
CA ALA A 60 -7.85 -14.96 -11.20
C ALA A 60 -6.88 -14.33 -12.22
N VAL A 61 -5.80 -15.03 -12.56
CA VAL A 61 -4.86 -14.60 -13.61
C VAL A 61 -5.57 -14.52 -14.97
N ALA A 62 -6.35 -15.54 -15.34
CA ALA A 62 -7.09 -15.57 -16.60
C ALA A 62 -8.12 -14.44 -16.72
N ILE A 63 -8.71 -14.00 -15.60
CA ILE A 63 -9.63 -12.85 -15.56
C ILE A 63 -8.88 -11.53 -15.75
N LEU A 64 -7.72 -11.37 -15.09
CA LEU A 64 -6.96 -10.12 -15.07
C LEU A 64 -6.15 -9.89 -16.35
N ASP A 65 -5.51 -10.94 -16.86
CA ASP A 65 -4.77 -10.93 -18.12
C ASP A 65 -4.84 -12.32 -18.78
N PRO A 66 -5.78 -12.54 -19.73
CA PRO A 66 -5.95 -13.83 -20.40
C PRO A 66 -4.72 -14.33 -21.18
N ARG A 67 -3.71 -13.48 -21.38
CA ARG A 67 -2.47 -13.80 -22.11
C ARG A 67 -1.28 -14.04 -21.17
N ALA A 68 -1.45 -13.87 -19.87
CA ALA A 68 -0.38 -14.05 -18.91
C ALA A 68 -0.41 -15.48 -18.34
N ASP A 69 0.78 -16.07 -18.22
CA ASP A 69 0.95 -17.38 -17.58
C ASP A 69 0.95 -17.29 -16.04
N ASP A 70 1.04 -16.08 -15.48
CA ASP A 70 1.13 -15.80 -14.04
C ASP A 70 0.65 -14.37 -13.74
N LEU A 71 0.47 -14.05 -12.46
CA LEU A 71 -0.01 -12.74 -11.99
C LEU A 71 1.06 -11.64 -12.08
N ARG A 72 2.36 -11.98 -12.04
CA ARG A 72 3.46 -10.99 -11.97
C ARG A 72 3.46 -9.96 -13.12
N PRO A 73 3.21 -10.30 -14.40
CA PRO A 73 3.05 -9.32 -15.47
C PRO A 73 2.03 -8.23 -15.13
N TRP A 74 0.83 -8.61 -14.69
CA TRP A 74 -0.22 -7.67 -14.28
C TRP A 74 0.20 -6.84 -13.06
N MET A 75 0.87 -7.45 -12.07
CA MET A 75 1.40 -6.73 -10.90
C MET A 75 2.40 -5.64 -11.28
N ARG A 76 3.23 -5.90 -12.29
CA ARG A 76 4.24 -4.94 -12.80
C ARG A 76 3.65 -3.83 -13.66
N SER A 77 2.57 -4.09 -14.39
CA SER A 77 2.02 -3.12 -15.35
C SER A 77 0.79 -2.36 -14.85
N SER A 78 -0.09 -3.02 -14.10
CA SER A 78 -1.48 -2.57 -13.91
C SER A 78 -1.86 -2.40 -12.44
N LEU A 79 -1.43 -3.31 -11.55
CA LEU A 79 -1.83 -3.33 -10.14
C LEU A 79 -1.69 -1.96 -9.46
N PHE A 80 -0.55 -1.28 -9.61
CA PHE A 80 -0.34 0.00 -8.93
C PHE A 80 -1.22 1.12 -9.50
N ALA A 81 -1.48 1.13 -10.81
CA ALA A 81 -2.36 2.12 -11.42
C ALA A 81 -3.82 1.94 -10.95
N GLU A 82 -4.29 0.69 -10.91
CA GLU A 82 -5.61 0.33 -10.37
C GLU A 82 -5.71 0.66 -8.87
N HIS A 83 -4.64 0.39 -8.12
CA HIS A 83 -4.56 0.74 -6.70
C HIS A 83 -4.69 2.25 -6.48
N ILE A 84 -3.97 3.07 -7.25
CA ILE A 84 -4.12 4.52 -7.18
C ILE A 84 -5.57 4.93 -7.45
N GLN A 85 -6.21 4.38 -8.49
CA GLN A 85 -7.60 4.70 -8.81
C GLN A 85 -8.55 4.35 -7.65
N ARG A 86 -8.40 3.15 -7.07
CA ARG A 86 -9.23 2.68 -5.95
C ARG A 86 -9.12 3.56 -4.71
N TYR A 87 -7.93 4.11 -4.46
CA TYR A 87 -7.65 4.97 -3.30
C TYR A 87 -7.67 6.47 -3.63
N SER A 88 -8.24 6.85 -4.77
CA SER A 88 -8.40 8.26 -5.16
C SER A 88 -9.87 8.64 -5.22
N LYS A 89 -10.20 9.85 -4.76
CA LYS A 89 -11.54 10.42 -4.84
C LYS A 89 -11.44 11.91 -5.18
N SER A 90 -12.10 12.33 -6.27
CA SER A 90 -11.98 13.69 -6.81
C SER A 90 -10.50 14.06 -7.01
N ARG A 91 -10.04 15.19 -6.46
CA ARG A 91 -8.64 15.65 -6.53
C ARG A 91 -7.71 14.95 -5.54
N ARG A 92 -8.23 14.19 -4.55
CA ARG A 92 -7.40 13.50 -3.55
C ARG A 92 -6.88 12.19 -4.13
N LYS A 93 -5.57 12.01 -4.13
CA LYS A 93 -4.90 10.74 -4.40
C LYS A 93 -4.26 10.21 -3.12
N ALA A 94 -4.63 9.01 -2.68
CA ALA A 94 -4.17 8.47 -1.41
C ALA A 94 -3.82 6.97 -1.46
N PRO A 95 -2.99 6.50 -2.42
CA PRO A 95 -2.58 5.10 -2.46
C PRO A 95 -1.86 4.71 -1.16
N ILE A 96 -2.34 3.65 -0.50
CA ILE A 96 -1.78 3.16 0.78
C ILE A 96 -0.63 2.14 0.61
N TYR A 97 -0.28 1.82 -0.63
CA TYR A 97 0.87 0.97 -0.99
C TYR A 97 1.67 1.76 -2.00
N TRP A 98 2.98 1.86 -1.80
CA TRP A 98 3.88 2.58 -2.70
C TRP A 98 4.88 1.62 -3.32
N ARG A 99 4.93 1.61 -4.65
CA ARG A 99 5.87 0.79 -5.41
C ARG A 99 7.09 1.63 -5.79
N LEU A 100 8.18 1.50 -5.05
CA LEU A 100 9.48 2.09 -5.40
C LEU A 100 10.24 1.08 -6.26
N GLY A 101 10.87 1.48 -7.36
CA GLY A 101 11.57 0.49 -8.17
C GLY A 101 12.37 1.05 -9.32
N THR A 102 12.95 0.13 -10.09
CA THR A 102 13.71 0.47 -11.28
C THR A 102 12.84 1.16 -12.32
N PRO A 103 13.41 1.96 -13.24
CA PRO A 103 12.65 2.63 -14.28
C PRO A 103 11.86 1.68 -15.19
N SER A 104 12.41 0.51 -15.50
CA SER A 104 11.71 -0.55 -16.25
C SER A 104 10.59 -1.23 -15.45
N GLY A 105 10.61 -1.10 -14.12
CA GLY A 105 9.75 -1.86 -13.21
C GLY A 105 10.11 -3.35 -13.13
N ALA A 106 11.32 -3.75 -13.55
CA ALA A 106 11.80 -5.13 -13.47
C ALA A 106 12.07 -5.59 -12.03
N TYR A 107 12.39 -4.66 -11.14
CA TYR A 107 12.49 -4.86 -9.69
C TYR A 107 11.80 -3.71 -8.96
N SER A 108 11.08 -4.03 -7.88
CA SER A 108 10.43 -3.02 -7.04
C SER A 108 10.26 -3.49 -5.61
N VAL A 109 10.34 -2.55 -4.67
CA VAL A 109 9.98 -2.69 -3.26
C VAL A 109 8.63 -2.00 -3.05
N TRP A 110 7.72 -2.70 -2.39
CA TRP A 110 6.38 -2.26 -2.03
C TRP A 110 6.34 -1.90 -0.55
N LEU A 111 5.96 -0.66 -0.28
CA LEU A 111 5.86 -0.11 1.07
C LEU A 111 4.39 -0.01 1.44
N TYR A 112 4.04 -0.47 2.64
CA TYR A 112 2.71 -0.30 3.20
C TYR A 112 2.64 0.94 4.10
N LEU A 113 1.83 1.93 3.71
CA LEU A 113 1.75 3.27 4.31
C LEU A 113 1.54 3.26 5.83
N HIS A 114 0.75 2.34 6.39
CA HIS A 114 0.51 2.32 7.84
C HIS A 114 1.57 1.55 8.65
N ARG A 115 2.60 1.04 7.98
CA ARG A 115 3.76 0.38 8.59
C ARG A 115 5.06 1.15 8.36
N ILE A 116 5.02 2.23 7.56
CA ILE A 116 6.22 3.03 7.37
C ILE A 116 6.58 3.78 8.66
N GLY A 117 7.87 3.84 8.94
CA GLY A 117 8.47 4.59 10.03
C GLY A 117 9.81 5.19 9.59
N PRO A 118 10.54 5.85 10.50
CA PRO A 118 11.80 6.55 10.18
C PRO A 118 12.87 5.68 9.51
N ASP A 119 12.87 4.36 9.77
CA ASP A 119 13.88 3.44 9.25
C ASP A 119 13.47 2.72 7.97
N THR A 120 12.25 2.90 7.46
CA THR A 120 11.70 2.08 6.36
C THR A 120 12.56 2.13 5.09
N LEU A 121 13.03 3.31 4.66
CA LEU A 121 13.87 3.39 3.46
C LEU A 121 15.28 2.81 3.70
N HIS A 122 15.83 2.97 4.90
CA HIS A 122 17.11 2.38 5.29
C HIS A 122 17.01 0.84 5.34
N ALA A 123 15.92 0.30 5.87
CA ALA A 123 15.64 -1.14 5.88
C ALA A 123 15.46 -1.67 4.46
N ALA A 124 14.65 -1.01 3.62
CA ALA A 124 14.50 -1.40 2.22
C ALA A 124 15.84 -1.42 1.48
N LEU A 125 16.70 -0.42 1.70
CA LEU A 125 18.03 -0.35 1.11
C LEU A 125 18.94 -1.50 1.59
N ARG A 126 19.02 -1.71 2.91
CA ARG A 126 19.92 -2.68 3.56
C ARG A 126 19.50 -4.13 3.31
N ASP A 127 18.21 -4.41 3.41
CA ASP A 127 17.68 -5.78 3.49
C ASP A 127 17.18 -6.29 2.14
N HIS A 128 16.92 -5.41 1.17
CA HIS A 128 16.37 -5.80 -0.13
C HIS A 128 17.20 -5.29 -1.31
N VAL A 129 17.36 -3.96 -1.45
CA VAL A 129 17.97 -3.40 -2.67
C VAL A 129 19.46 -3.69 -2.77
N ALA A 130 20.24 -3.48 -1.71
CA ALA A 130 21.69 -3.74 -1.73
C ALA A 130 22.03 -5.25 -1.86
N PRO A 131 21.36 -6.18 -1.16
CA PRO A 131 21.53 -7.61 -1.42
C PRO A 131 21.18 -8.00 -2.85
N LYS A 132 20.07 -7.48 -3.40
CA LYS A 132 19.68 -7.76 -4.79
C LYS A 132 20.72 -7.27 -5.79
N LEU A 133 21.24 -6.06 -5.61
CA LEU A 133 22.27 -5.51 -6.47
C LEU A 133 23.52 -6.40 -6.48
N ARG A 134 24.03 -6.79 -5.30
CA ARG A 134 25.20 -7.69 -5.21
C ARG A 134 24.98 -9.01 -5.93
N TYR A 135 23.81 -9.62 -5.73
CA TYR A 135 23.45 -10.87 -6.40
C TYR A 135 23.46 -10.73 -7.93
N GLU A 136 22.88 -9.66 -8.47
CA GLU A 136 22.84 -9.45 -9.93
C GLU A 136 24.19 -9.04 -10.52
N GLU A 137 25.07 -8.40 -9.73
CA GLU A 137 26.46 -8.12 -10.09
C GLU A 137 27.31 -9.40 -10.15
N GLU A 138 27.17 -10.29 -9.17
CA GLU A 138 27.82 -11.61 -9.17
C GLU A 138 27.36 -12.43 -10.37
N ARG A 139 26.06 -12.44 -10.65
CA ARG A 139 25.47 -13.12 -11.82
C ARG A 139 25.99 -12.53 -13.14
N LEU A 140 26.17 -11.22 -13.23
CA LEU A 140 26.80 -10.58 -14.39
C LEU A 140 28.26 -11.04 -14.55
N GLY A 141 29.01 -11.14 -13.46
CA GLY A 141 30.37 -11.69 -13.45
C GLY A 141 30.43 -13.12 -13.96
N GLN A 142 29.52 -13.98 -13.50
CA GLN A 142 29.40 -15.37 -13.96
C GLN A 142 29.09 -15.46 -15.45
N LEU A 143 28.07 -14.73 -15.93
CA LEU A 143 27.71 -14.71 -17.35
C LEU A 143 28.88 -14.21 -18.22
N THR A 144 29.63 -13.21 -17.74
CA THR A 144 30.82 -12.70 -18.44
C THR A 144 31.91 -13.76 -18.54
N ALA A 145 32.16 -14.50 -17.46
CA ALA A 145 33.14 -15.59 -17.44
C ALA A 145 32.74 -16.75 -18.36
N GLU A 146 31.45 -17.15 -18.36
CA GLU A 146 30.91 -18.20 -19.23
C GLU A 146 30.93 -17.82 -20.71
N ALA A 147 30.72 -16.55 -21.03
CA ALA A 147 30.70 -16.06 -22.39
C ALA A 147 32.10 -16.03 -23.04
N GLY A 148 33.14 -15.84 -22.23
CA GLY A 148 34.54 -15.84 -22.67
C GLY A 148 34.86 -14.73 -23.69
N PRO A 149 36.01 -14.82 -24.39
CA PRO A 149 36.47 -13.77 -25.32
C PRO A 149 35.65 -13.69 -26.62
N THR A 150 34.93 -14.75 -26.99
CA THR A 150 34.18 -14.83 -28.25
C THR A 150 32.72 -15.23 -27.99
N PRO A 151 31.92 -14.31 -27.43
CA PRO A 151 30.56 -14.62 -27.03
C PRO A 151 29.64 -14.79 -28.25
N SER A 152 28.79 -15.83 -28.21
CA SER A 152 27.71 -16.00 -29.19
C SER A 152 26.76 -14.80 -29.19
N THR A 153 25.96 -14.64 -30.25
CA THR A 153 24.95 -13.57 -30.32
C THR A 153 23.93 -13.67 -29.18
N ALA A 154 23.57 -14.89 -28.74
CA ALA A 154 22.68 -15.09 -27.61
C ALA A 154 23.33 -14.65 -26.28
N GLN A 155 24.59 -15.02 -26.05
CA GLN A 155 25.34 -14.60 -24.87
C GLN A 155 25.54 -13.08 -24.83
N ARG A 156 25.88 -12.45 -25.96
CA ARG A 156 25.99 -10.98 -26.05
C ARG A 156 24.68 -10.29 -25.66
N ARG A 157 23.54 -10.80 -26.13
CA ARG A 157 22.22 -10.25 -25.77
C ARG A 157 21.90 -10.46 -24.29
N ALA A 158 22.23 -11.62 -23.73
CA ALA A 158 22.01 -11.91 -22.32
C ALA A 158 22.87 -11.01 -21.42
N LEU A 159 24.15 -10.82 -21.76
CA LEU A 159 25.05 -9.89 -21.09
C LEU A 159 24.51 -8.47 -21.13
N ALA A 160 24.18 -7.94 -22.31
CA ALA A 160 23.65 -6.58 -22.43
C ALA A 160 22.35 -6.36 -21.63
N ALA A 161 21.47 -7.38 -21.57
CA ALA A 161 20.26 -7.31 -20.76
C ALA A 161 20.57 -7.33 -19.25
N GLN A 162 21.54 -8.13 -18.81
CA GLN A 162 21.98 -8.21 -17.43
C GLN A 162 22.71 -6.93 -16.99
N GLU A 163 23.61 -6.40 -17.82
CA GLU A 163 24.31 -5.13 -17.62
C GLU A 163 23.30 -4.00 -17.43
N GLY A 164 22.34 -3.85 -18.34
CA GLY A 164 21.30 -2.84 -18.22
C GLY A 164 20.45 -2.99 -16.96
N PHE A 165 20.17 -4.21 -16.52
CA PHE A 165 19.43 -4.44 -15.27
C PHE A 165 20.26 -4.07 -14.03
N VAL A 166 21.55 -4.42 -14.00
CA VAL A 166 22.48 -4.03 -12.93
C VAL A 166 22.61 -2.51 -12.87
N GLU A 167 22.75 -1.82 -14.00
CA GLU A 167 22.79 -0.36 -14.07
C GLU A 167 21.51 0.28 -13.53
N GLU A 168 20.34 -0.24 -13.90
CA GLU A 168 19.06 0.22 -13.34
C GLU A 168 18.96 -0.01 -11.82
N LEU A 169 19.45 -1.15 -11.32
CA LEU A 169 19.49 -1.45 -9.89
C LEU A 169 20.45 -0.55 -9.12
N ARG A 170 21.63 -0.25 -9.67
CA ARG A 170 22.57 0.73 -9.10
C ARG A 170 21.93 2.11 -9.00
N ALA A 171 21.32 2.57 -10.08
CA ALA A 171 20.62 3.86 -10.10
C ALA A 171 19.46 3.89 -9.08
N PHE A 172 18.68 2.81 -8.97
CA PHE A 172 17.63 2.69 -7.96
C PHE A 172 18.18 2.71 -6.53
N ARG A 173 19.26 1.96 -6.26
CA ARG A 173 19.96 1.92 -4.97
C ARG A 173 20.47 3.31 -4.58
N ASP A 174 21.11 4.01 -5.51
CA ASP A 174 21.73 5.30 -5.24
C ASP A 174 20.68 6.40 -5.02
N GLU A 175 19.60 6.39 -5.80
CA GLU A 175 18.50 7.33 -5.59
C GLU A 175 17.78 7.05 -4.26
N LEU A 176 17.53 5.79 -3.91
CA LEU A 176 16.94 5.43 -2.62
C LEU A 176 17.84 5.85 -1.45
N ALA A 177 19.16 5.66 -1.56
CA ALA A 177 20.12 6.09 -0.56
C ALA A 177 20.18 7.62 -0.43
N ARG A 178 20.04 8.36 -1.53
CA ARG A 178 20.02 9.83 -1.55
C ARG A 178 18.83 10.41 -0.80
N VAL A 179 17.65 9.82 -0.95
CA VAL A 179 16.41 10.32 -0.33
C VAL A 179 16.17 9.78 1.08
N ALA A 180 16.77 8.65 1.45
CA ALA A 180 16.60 8.01 2.76
C ALA A 180 16.83 8.93 3.97
N PRO A 181 17.85 9.83 4.00
CA PRO A 181 18.04 10.74 5.14
C PRO A 181 16.90 11.75 5.34
N LEU A 182 16.19 12.11 4.27
CA LEU A 182 15.05 13.04 4.32
C LEU A 182 13.80 12.37 4.90
N TRP A 183 13.76 11.04 4.93
CA TRP A 183 12.60 10.27 5.32
C TRP A 183 12.24 10.44 6.80
N SER A 184 11.01 10.88 7.04
CA SER A 184 10.36 10.93 8.35
C SER A 184 8.88 11.18 8.12
N PRO A 185 8.15 10.17 7.61
CA PRO A 185 6.78 10.36 7.13
C PRO A 185 5.85 10.74 8.29
N ASN A 186 4.93 11.66 8.03
CA ASN A 186 3.80 11.98 8.90
C ASN A 186 2.50 11.87 8.10
N LEU A 187 1.62 10.96 8.48
CA LEU A 187 0.38 10.69 7.73
C LEU A 187 -0.58 11.90 7.68
N ASP A 188 -0.49 12.83 8.64
CA ASP A 188 -1.30 14.05 8.68
C ASP A 188 -0.89 15.06 7.60
N ASP A 189 0.34 14.98 7.08
CA ASP A 189 0.79 15.77 5.93
C ASP A 189 0.09 15.34 4.63
N GLY A 190 -0.56 14.17 4.63
CA GLY A 190 -1.22 13.61 3.47
C GLY A 190 -0.28 12.79 2.57
N VAL A 191 -0.88 11.79 1.91
CA VAL A 191 -0.16 10.72 1.21
C VAL A 191 0.79 11.25 0.13
N VAL A 192 0.34 12.20 -0.70
CA VAL A 192 1.14 12.70 -1.83
C VAL A 192 2.32 13.55 -1.36
N ILE A 193 2.15 14.34 -0.28
CA ILE A 193 3.23 15.18 0.27
C ILE A 193 4.34 14.29 0.82
N ASN A 194 4.00 13.24 1.57
CA ASN A 194 4.98 12.25 2.05
C ASN A 194 5.74 11.55 0.92
N ALA A 195 5.07 11.27 -0.21
CA ALA A 195 5.67 10.59 -1.35
C ALA A 195 6.38 11.55 -2.34
N SER A 196 6.26 12.87 -2.15
CA SER A 196 6.58 13.87 -3.18
C SER A 196 8.04 13.82 -3.63
N PHE A 197 8.98 13.82 -2.70
CA PHE A 197 10.42 13.77 -2.99
C PHE A 197 10.89 12.40 -3.50
N LEU A 198 10.05 11.36 -3.45
CA LEU A 198 10.33 10.03 -4.01
C LEU A 198 9.96 9.93 -5.50
N HIS A 199 9.53 11.01 -6.15
CA HIS A 199 9.04 11.01 -7.54
C HIS A 199 9.97 10.30 -8.54
N ARG A 200 11.29 10.33 -8.31
CA ARG A 200 12.31 9.67 -9.13
C ARG A 200 12.37 8.15 -8.99
N LEU A 201 11.75 7.59 -7.95
CA LEU A 201 11.62 6.14 -7.72
C LEU A 201 10.32 5.56 -8.32
N PHE A 202 9.42 6.42 -8.82
CA PHE A 202 8.14 6.05 -9.42
C PHE A 202 8.14 6.05 -10.96
N GLN A 203 9.31 5.98 -11.62
CA GLN A 203 9.43 6.20 -13.07
C GLN A 203 8.70 5.15 -13.92
N HIS A 204 8.46 3.96 -13.37
CA HIS A 204 7.63 2.91 -13.97
C HIS A 204 6.12 3.23 -13.93
N THR A 205 5.69 4.26 -13.19
CA THR A 205 4.31 4.75 -13.13
C THR A 205 4.28 6.27 -13.32
N ARG A 206 4.46 6.69 -14.57
CA ARG A 206 4.63 8.10 -14.98
C ARG A 206 3.57 9.07 -14.45
N PRO A 207 2.25 8.75 -14.45
CA PRO A 207 1.25 9.67 -13.92
C PRO A 207 1.43 9.96 -12.42
N TRP A 208 1.81 8.94 -11.65
CA TRP A 208 2.08 9.08 -10.21
C TRP A 208 3.38 9.82 -9.93
N ALA A 209 4.44 9.53 -10.70
CA ALA A 209 5.69 10.26 -10.62
C ALA A 209 5.49 11.77 -10.85
N LYS A 210 4.74 12.15 -11.88
CA LYS A 210 4.41 13.56 -12.16
C LYS A 210 3.58 14.21 -11.05
N GLU A 211 2.64 13.47 -10.46
CA GLU A 211 1.86 13.96 -9.33
C GLU A 211 2.75 14.30 -8.14
N CYS A 212 3.64 13.37 -7.77
CA CYS A 212 4.60 13.52 -6.68
C CYS A 212 5.57 14.68 -6.95
N GLU A 213 6.10 14.76 -8.18
CA GLU A 213 6.97 15.84 -8.62
C GLU A 213 6.28 17.21 -8.52
N GLY A 214 5.03 17.32 -8.97
CA GLY A 214 4.27 18.56 -8.82
C GLY A 214 4.07 18.98 -7.36
N HIS A 215 3.84 18.03 -6.46
CA HIS A 215 3.75 18.32 -5.02
C HIS A 215 5.12 18.66 -4.42
N TRP A 216 6.20 18.07 -4.93
CA TRP A 216 7.57 18.38 -4.52
C TRP A 216 7.93 19.83 -4.88
N GLU A 217 7.58 20.29 -6.08
CA GLU A 217 7.79 21.69 -6.48
C GLU A 217 7.01 22.67 -5.61
N LYS A 218 5.74 22.36 -5.30
CA LYS A 218 4.91 23.18 -4.40
C LYS A 218 5.44 23.20 -2.97
N LEU A 219 5.95 22.07 -2.49
CA LEU A 219 6.60 21.96 -1.18
C LEU A 219 7.87 22.82 -1.11
N LYS A 220 8.69 22.80 -2.16
CA LYS A 220 9.86 23.71 -2.29
C LYS A 220 9.46 25.18 -2.37
N ALA A 221 8.33 25.50 -2.99
CA ALA A 221 7.78 26.85 -3.05
C ALA A 221 7.15 27.34 -1.73
N GLY A 222 6.97 26.45 -0.74
CA GLY A 222 6.39 26.79 0.56
C GLY A 222 4.85 26.78 0.60
N GLU A 223 4.18 26.23 -0.42
CA GLU A 223 2.70 26.09 -0.43
C GLU A 223 2.20 25.09 0.64
N TYR A 224 3.09 24.26 1.18
CA TYR A 224 2.79 23.26 2.20
C TYR A 224 3.58 23.49 3.48
N ASP A 225 3.87 24.74 3.84
CA ASP A 225 4.61 25.06 5.07
C ASP A 225 3.88 24.68 6.36
N TRP A 226 2.60 24.27 6.29
CA TRP A 226 1.87 23.64 7.38
C TRP A 226 2.30 22.19 7.66
N SER A 227 2.95 21.52 6.70
CA SER A 227 3.35 20.10 6.81
C SER A 227 4.60 19.91 7.67
N GLN A 228 4.65 18.82 8.43
CA GLN A 228 5.83 18.44 9.22
C GLN A 228 7.04 18.20 8.33
N LEU A 229 6.82 17.68 7.11
CA LEU A 229 7.88 17.55 6.11
C LEU A 229 8.49 18.90 5.73
N ALA A 230 7.70 19.95 5.53
CA ALA A 230 8.23 21.28 5.25
C ALA A 230 9.09 21.82 6.41
N MET A 231 8.60 21.71 7.65
CA MET A 231 9.34 22.12 8.84
C MET A 231 10.66 21.36 9.01
N ARG A 232 10.68 20.06 8.67
CA ARG A 232 11.89 19.24 8.71
C ARG A 232 12.93 19.68 7.66
N LEU A 233 12.48 20.03 6.47
CA LEU A 233 13.36 20.34 5.33
C LEU A 233 13.84 21.79 5.32
N TRP A 234 12.99 22.74 5.73
CA TRP A 234 13.29 24.18 5.72
C TRP A 234 12.81 24.87 7.02
N PRO A 235 13.33 24.50 8.19
CA PRO A 235 12.96 25.16 9.45
C PRO A 235 13.23 26.67 9.40
N GLU A 236 14.30 27.11 8.72
CA GLU A 236 14.64 28.53 8.53
C GLU A 236 13.57 29.32 7.75
N ARG A 237 12.77 28.64 6.92
CA ARG A 237 11.65 29.24 6.19
C ARG A 237 10.36 29.18 7.00
N VAL A 238 10.12 28.06 7.67
CA VAL A 238 8.81 27.76 8.28
C VAL A 238 8.67 28.40 9.67
N VAL A 239 9.74 28.43 10.47
CA VAL A 239 9.70 29.01 11.83
C VAL A 239 9.32 30.50 11.83
N PRO A 240 9.90 31.38 10.97
CA PRO A 240 9.48 32.77 10.92
C PRO A 240 7.99 32.93 10.59
N LYS A 241 7.46 32.12 9.66
CA LYS A 241 6.03 32.15 9.32
C LYS A 241 5.12 31.76 10.49
N CYS A 242 5.59 30.92 11.42
CA CYS A 242 4.84 30.58 12.63
C CYS A 242 4.68 31.77 13.59
N ALA A 243 5.59 32.74 13.56
CA ALA A 243 5.48 33.96 14.38
C ALA A 243 4.42 34.92 13.82
N GLU A 244 4.14 34.83 12.52
CA GLU A 244 3.16 35.67 11.80
C GLU A 244 1.78 35.00 11.67
N ASP A 245 1.74 33.67 11.59
CA ASP A 245 0.52 32.87 11.44
C ASP A 245 0.39 31.83 12.57
N ARG A 246 -0.60 32.06 13.45
CA ARG A 246 -0.93 31.17 14.57
C ARG A 246 -1.29 29.76 14.10
N SER A 247 -1.95 29.60 12.96
CA SER A 247 -2.36 28.29 12.45
C SER A 247 -1.14 27.44 12.10
N LEU A 248 -0.11 28.05 11.53
CA LEU A 248 1.18 27.40 11.32
C LEU A 248 1.88 27.09 12.65
N ALA A 249 1.82 28.01 13.61
CA ALA A 249 2.38 27.76 14.95
C ALA A 249 1.73 26.56 15.65
N ILE A 250 0.41 26.41 15.52
CA ILE A 250 -0.35 25.26 16.02
C ILE A 250 0.08 23.99 15.29
N ALA A 251 0.13 24.00 13.96
CA ALA A 251 0.52 22.84 13.16
C ALA A 251 1.90 22.30 13.55
N HIS A 252 2.82 23.17 14.00
CA HIS A 252 4.19 22.82 14.38
C HIS A 252 4.45 22.74 15.89
N GLY A 253 3.41 22.88 16.72
CA GLY A 253 3.53 22.80 18.18
C GLY A 253 4.43 23.89 18.79
N VAL A 254 4.44 25.09 18.19
CA VAL A 254 5.20 26.26 18.68
C VAL A 254 4.31 27.43 19.09
N GLU A 255 2.99 27.23 19.10
CA GLU A 255 2.00 28.23 19.50
C GLU A 255 2.34 28.85 20.86
N ASP A 256 2.55 28.04 21.90
CA ASP A 256 2.81 28.53 23.27
C ASP A 256 4.08 29.40 23.36
N ARG A 257 5.01 29.26 22.42
CA ARG A 257 6.24 30.06 22.39
C ARG A 257 6.06 31.38 21.66
N LEU A 258 5.23 31.40 20.62
CA LEU A 258 5.12 32.52 19.69
C LEU A 258 3.84 33.34 19.88
N TRP A 259 2.83 32.81 20.57
CA TRP A 259 1.52 33.41 20.73
C TRP A 259 1.08 33.42 22.20
N VAL A 260 0.23 34.39 22.55
CA VAL A 260 -0.39 34.51 23.88
C VAL A 260 -1.87 34.82 23.73
N GLU A 261 -2.69 34.22 24.59
CA GLU A 261 -4.10 34.56 24.70
C GLU A 261 -4.29 35.70 25.69
N ASP A 262 -4.93 36.78 25.23
CA ASP A 262 -5.28 37.95 26.02
C ASP A 262 -6.76 38.26 25.83
N GLY A 263 -7.55 38.01 26.88
CA GLY A 263 -8.99 38.27 26.88
C GLY A 263 -9.78 37.51 25.82
N GLY A 264 -9.42 36.25 25.55
CA GLY A 264 -10.08 35.41 24.53
C GLY A 264 -9.67 35.74 23.09
N ARG A 265 -8.66 36.59 22.89
CA ARG A 265 -8.05 36.88 21.58
C ARG A 265 -6.58 36.52 21.61
N TRP A 266 -6.13 35.87 20.54
CA TRP A 266 -4.73 35.49 20.39
C TRP A 266 -3.93 36.61 19.72
N ARG A 267 -2.74 36.87 20.26
CA ARG A 267 -1.79 37.87 19.75
C ARG A 267 -0.39 37.27 19.66
N PRO A 268 0.42 37.68 18.67
CA PRO A 268 1.82 37.27 18.61
C PRO A 268 2.57 37.86 19.81
N LYS A 269 3.46 37.07 20.40
CA LYS A 269 4.41 37.53 21.41
C LYS A 269 5.49 38.40 20.74
N PRO A 270 6.06 39.39 21.44
CA PRO A 270 7.29 40.03 20.99
C PRO A 270 8.43 39.01 21.11
N VAL A 271 8.79 38.37 19.99
CA VAL A 271 9.86 37.38 19.92
C VAL A 271 11.08 38.04 19.28
N THR A 272 12.23 37.84 19.90
CA THR A 272 13.52 38.34 19.40
C THR A 272 14.03 37.49 18.23
N GLU A 273 14.91 38.06 17.40
CA GLU A 273 15.58 37.29 16.34
C GLU A 273 16.41 36.12 16.90
N GLU A 274 16.94 36.27 18.13
CA GLU A 274 17.69 35.22 18.84
C GLU A 274 16.80 34.02 19.17
N GLU A 275 15.60 34.24 19.71
CA GLU A 275 14.63 33.18 20.02
C GLU A 275 14.16 32.44 18.76
N LEU A 276 13.91 33.17 17.66
CA LEU A 276 13.59 32.53 16.37
C LEU A 276 14.76 31.70 15.85
N THR A 277 15.99 32.21 15.97
CA THR A 277 17.20 31.50 15.57
C THR A 277 17.38 30.22 16.40
N GLU A 278 17.15 30.27 17.70
CA GLU A 278 17.17 29.09 18.59
C GLU A 278 16.15 28.04 18.12
N LEU A 279 14.91 28.46 17.83
CA LEU A 279 13.86 27.57 17.34
C LEU A 279 14.21 26.90 16.00
N VAL A 280 14.84 27.65 15.10
CA VAL A 280 15.36 27.12 13.83
C VAL A 280 16.47 26.12 14.09
N GLN A 281 17.47 26.45 14.92
CA GLN A 281 18.58 25.54 15.20
C GLN A 281 18.11 24.25 15.88
N ALA A 282 17.17 24.34 16.83
CA ALA A 282 16.59 23.18 17.50
C ALA A 282 15.89 22.18 16.56
N ARG A 283 15.43 22.66 15.39
CA ARG A 283 14.76 21.86 14.36
C ARG A 283 15.65 21.55 13.15
N SER A 284 16.83 22.16 13.08
CA SER A 284 17.75 22.00 11.97
C SER A 284 18.62 20.77 12.16
N SER A 285 18.87 20.06 11.07
CA SER A 285 19.87 18.99 11.04
C SER A 285 20.85 19.24 9.91
N ALA A 286 22.15 19.19 10.21
CA ALA A 286 23.20 19.31 9.19
C ALA A 286 23.10 18.18 8.15
N ALA A 287 22.79 16.96 8.60
CA ALA A 287 22.62 15.81 7.71
C ALA A 287 21.42 15.98 6.75
N ILE A 288 20.29 16.52 7.25
CA ILE A 288 19.11 16.80 6.41
C ILE A 288 19.42 17.90 5.40
N ARG A 289 20.09 18.98 5.83
CA ARG A 289 20.50 20.07 4.92
C ARG A 289 21.42 19.58 3.80
N GLU A 290 22.37 18.70 4.12
CA GLU A 290 23.25 18.11 3.11
C GLU A 290 22.47 17.20 2.15
N ALA A 291 21.68 16.26 2.67
CA ALA A 291 20.87 15.37 1.86
C ALA A 291 19.89 16.13 0.96
N LEU A 292 19.31 17.23 1.45
CA LEU A 292 18.40 18.08 0.66
C LEU A 292 19.14 18.79 -0.47
N ARG A 293 20.38 19.23 -0.22
CA ARG A 293 21.25 19.77 -1.27
C ARG A 293 21.55 18.71 -2.33
N GLU A 294 21.89 17.49 -1.92
CA GLU A 294 22.16 16.39 -2.83
C GLU A 294 20.93 15.99 -3.68
N VAL A 295 19.73 15.97 -3.08
CA VAL A 295 18.47 15.70 -3.80
C VAL A 295 18.16 16.81 -4.80
N SER A 296 18.37 18.07 -4.40
CA SER A 296 18.09 19.24 -5.25
C SER A 296 19.08 19.39 -6.41
N ALA A 297 20.35 19.02 -6.19
CA ALA A 297 21.41 19.11 -7.20
C ALA A 297 21.46 17.88 -8.15
N ALA A 298 20.78 16.78 -7.80
CA ALA A 298 20.85 15.56 -8.57
C ALA A 298 20.28 15.77 -9.98
N PRO A 299 20.98 15.30 -11.05
CA PRO A 299 20.46 15.38 -12.41
C PRO A 299 19.16 14.59 -12.54
N PRO A 300 18.28 14.93 -13.49
CA PRO A 300 17.08 14.14 -13.73
C PRO A 300 17.46 12.70 -14.08
N PRO A 301 16.67 11.70 -13.63
CA PRO A 301 16.96 10.30 -13.93
C PRO A 301 17.02 10.09 -15.44
N ALA A 302 18.05 9.37 -15.91
CA ALA A 302 18.22 9.07 -17.32
C ALA A 302 16.93 8.42 -17.87
N ARG A 303 16.47 8.88 -19.04
CA ARG A 303 15.30 8.28 -19.70
C ARG A 303 15.62 6.83 -20.01
N ALA A 304 14.93 5.91 -19.33
CA ALA A 304 15.07 4.49 -19.58
C ALA A 304 14.82 4.18 -21.07
N GLN A 305 15.85 3.70 -21.76
CA GLN A 305 15.63 2.89 -22.96
C GLN A 305 14.93 1.61 -22.48
N ARG A 306 13.87 1.22 -23.15
CA ARG A 306 13.08 0.04 -22.75
C ARG A 306 13.97 -1.20 -22.93
N ALA A 307 14.68 -1.60 -21.87
CA ALA A 307 15.52 -2.79 -21.91
C ALA A 307 14.64 -4.00 -22.24
N PRO A 308 15.11 -4.94 -23.09
CA PRO A 308 14.39 -6.17 -23.33
C PRO A 308 14.23 -6.91 -22.00
N ARG A 309 13.00 -7.40 -21.74
CA ARG A 309 12.67 -8.21 -20.56
C ARG A 309 13.77 -9.27 -20.34
N PRO A 310 14.35 -9.39 -19.14
CA PRO A 310 15.26 -10.50 -18.84
C PRO A 310 14.51 -11.82 -19.09
N ALA A 311 15.20 -12.80 -19.67
CA ALA A 311 14.63 -14.11 -19.91
C ALA A 311 14.14 -14.70 -18.58
N PRO A 312 12.96 -15.35 -18.55
CA PRO A 312 12.52 -16.04 -17.34
C PRO A 312 13.57 -17.09 -16.96
N VAL A 313 13.97 -17.09 -15.69
CA VAL A 313 14.74 -18.19 -15.12
C VAL A 313 13.83 -19.42 -15.22
N ALA A 314 14.21 -20.39 -16.05
CA ALA A 314 13.42 -21.59 -16.28
C ALA A 314 13.48 -22.48 -15.03
N ALA A 315 12.39 -22.51 -14.25
CA ALA A 315 12.11 -23.62 -13.35
C ALA A 315 11.75 -24.88 -14.18
N PRO A 316 11.98 -26.10 -13.66
CA PRO A 316 11.65 -27.34 -14.36
C PRO A 316 10.17 -27.37 -14.74
N LYS A 317 9.86 -27.59 -16.02
CA LYS A 317 8.49 -27.67 -16.54
C LYS A 317 7.89 -29.04 -16.25
N GLU A 318 6.94 -29.13 -15.32
CA GLU A 318 5.94 -30.19 -15.35
C GLU A 318 4.80 -29.78 -16.31
N ARG A 319 4.36 -30.71 -17.16
CA ARG A 319 3.29 -30.47 -18.14
C ARG A 319 1.92 -30.68 -17.47
N PRO A 320 1.01 -29.69 -17.48
CA PRO A 320 -0.38 -29.96 -17.15
C PRO A 320 -1.14 -30.48 -18.37
N THR A 321 -1.91 -31.54 -18.16
CA THR A 321 -2.91 -32.08 -19.09
C THR A 321 -4.08 -31.11 -19.25
N LYS A 322 -4.58 -30.98 -20.50
CA LYS A 322 -5.71 -30.12 -20.88
C LYS A 322 -6.98 -30.50 -20.11
N ALA A 323 -7.50 -29.60 -19.29
CA ALA A 323 -8.86 -29.69 -18.75
C ALA A 323 -9.80 -28.77 -19.57
N ALA A 324 -11.01 -29.28 -19.84
CA ALA A 324 -12.01 -28.62 -20.66
C ALA A 324 -12.64 -27.41 -19.94
N THR A 325 -12.84 -26.33 -20.69
CA THR A 325 -13.47 -25.09 -20.26
C THR A 325 -14.92 -25.32 -19.83
N VAL A 326 -15.20 -25.10 -18.55
CA VAL A 326 -16.57 -24.83 -18.07
C VAL A 326 -16.52 -23.48 -17.38
N GLN A 327 -17.16 -22.48 -17.99
CA GLN A 327 -17.37 -21.18 -17.36
C GLN A 327 -18.42 -21.34 -16.26
N LEU A 328 -18.04 -21.11 -15.01
CA LEU A 328 -18.98 -20.84 -13.92
C LEU A 328 -18.71 -19.43 -13.39
N PRO A 329 -19.75 -18.65 -13.08
CA PRO A 329 -19.57 -17.28 -12.60
C PRO A 329 -18.96 -17.26 -11.20
N LEU A 330 -17.86 -16.52 -11.05
CA LEU A 330 -17.17 -16.28 -9.78
C LEU A 330 -17.99 -15.29 -8.93
N ASP A 331 -18.81 -15.80 -8.00
CA ASP A 331 -19.53 -15.00 -7.01
C ASP A 331 -18.66 -14.77 -5.75
N LEU A 332 -18.25 -13.52 -5.53
CA LEU A 332 -17.45 -13.07 -4.39
C LEU A 332 -18.31 -12.60 -3.19
N SER A 333 -19.60 -12.95 -3.12
CA SER A 333 -20.48 -12.57 -2.01
C SER A 333 -20.33 -13.42 -0.73
N ALA A 334 -19.59 -14.52 -0.74
CA ALA A 334 -19.49 -15.42 0.40
C ALA A 334 -18.25 -15.15 1.29
N ALA A 335 -18.31 -14.09 2.10
CA ALA A 335 -17.47 -13.94 3.30
C ALA A 335 -18.22 -13.22 4.43
N ARG A 336 -19.43 -13.71 4.74
CA ARG A 336 -20.04 -13.66 6.07
C ARG A 336 -20.60 -15.06 6.33
N PRO A 337 -20.54 -15.61 7.56
CA PRO A 337 -21.18 -16.88 7.84
C PRO A 337 -22.67 -16.73 7.50
N GLY A 338 -23.10 -17.40 6.43
CA GLY A 338 -24.52 -17.50 6.10
C GLY A 338 -25.22 -18.20 7.26
N ALA A 339 -26.45 -17.77 7.56
CA ALA A 339 -27.25 -18.40 8.59
C ALA A 339 -27.30 -19.91 8.38
N ASP A 340 -27.08 -20.67 9.45
CA ASP A 340 -27.19 -22.11 9.43
C ASP A 340 -28.64 -22.52 9.10
N LYS A 341 -28.78 -23.56 8.28
CA LYS A 341 -30.10 -24.05 7.81
C LYS A 341 -31.11 -24.27 8.95
N PRO A 342 -30.74 -24.80 10.13
CA PRO A 342 -31.66 -24.93 11.26
C PRO A 342 -32.22 -23.58 11.74
N ALA A 343 -31.41 -22.52 11.78
CA ALA A 343 -31.87 -21.21 12.20
C ALA A 343 -32.82 -20.55 11.19
N LEU A 344 -32.58 -20.76 9.88
CA LEU A 344 -33.50 -20.31 8.84
C LEU A 344 -34.85 -21.04 8.93
N ASP A 345 -34.83 -22.34 9.12
CA ASP A 345 -36.05 -23.15 9.19
C ASP A 345 -36.86 -22.83 10.48
N ALA A 346 -36.18 -22.60 11.61
CA ALA A 346 -36.81 -22.16 12.86
C ALA A 346 -37.46 -20.78 12.73
N LEU A 347 -36.78 -19.84 12.06
CA LEU A 347 -37.32 -18.50 11.82
C LEU A 347 -38.51 -18.52 10.85
N ARG A 348 -38.45 -19.35 9.79
CA ARG A 348 -39.60 -19.56 8.87
C ARG A 348 -40.80 -20.15 9.59
N ALA A 349 -40.59 -21.16 10.45
CA ALA A 349 -41.65 -21.76 11.24
C ALA A 349 -42.32 -20.75 12.18
N ALA A 350 -41.51 -19.89 12.83
CA ALA A 350 -42.03 -18.81 13.67
C ALA A 350 -42.81 -17.77 12.86
N LEU A 351 -42.34 -17.36 11.68
CA LEU A 351 -43.05 -16.43 10.80
C LEU A 351 -44.38 -17.01 10.29
N HIS A 352 -44.43 -18.32 9.99
CA HIS A 352 -45.67 -18.97 9.56
C HIS A 352 -46.74 -19.01 10.65
N GLN A 353 -46.35 -18.98 11.92
CA GLN A 353 -47.28 -18.86 13.06
C GLN A 353 -47.81 -17.44 13.26
N HIS A 354 -47.19 -16.44 12.62
CA HIS A 354 -47.53 -15.01 12.75
C HIS A 354 -47.72 -14.34 11.37
N PRO A 355 -48.76 -14.72 10.60
CA PRO A 355 -48.98 -14.23 9.23
C PRO A 355 -49.34 -12.74 9.14
N GLU A 356 -49.82 -12.12 10.22
CA GLU A 356 -50.12 -10.68 10.30
C GLU A 356 -48.88 -9.85 10.67
N GLY A 357 -47.75 -10.52 10.93
CA GLY A 357 -46.49 -9.95 11.36
C GLY A 357 -46.27 -9.98 12.88
N ALA A 358 -45.01 -10.13 13.30
CA ALA A 358 -44.61 -10.24 14.70
C ALA A 358 -43.36 -9.40 15.00
N SER A 359 -43.21 -8.98 16.25
CA SER A 359 -42.05 -8.23 16.69
C SER A 359 -40.80 -9.11 16.80
N LYS A 360 -39.60 -8.49 16.74
CA LYS A 360 -38.32 -9.21 16.98
C LYS A 360 -38.37 -10.05 18.27
N ALA A 361 -38.96 -9.54 19.35
CA ALA A 361 -39.01 -10.22 20.64
C ALA A 361 -39.88 -11.49 20.60
N GLU A 362 -41.03 -11.43 19.92
CA GLU A 362 -41.93 -12.57 19.74
C GLU A 362 -41.30 -13.64 18.85
N LEU A 363 -40.64 -13.23 17.76
CA LEU A 363 -39.98 -14.15 16.85
C LEU A 363 -38.75 -14.83 17.47
N LEU A 364 -37.99 -14.13 18.33
CA LEU A 364 -36.90 -14.74 19.10
C LEU A 364 -37.45 -15.77 20.11
N ALA A 365 -38.55 -15.45 20.79
CA ALA A 365 -39.19 -16.37 21.73
C ALA A 365 -39.77 -17.62 21.03
N ALA A 366 -40.35 -17.46 19.85
CA ALA A 366 -40.95 -18.56 19.08
C ALA A 366 -39.91 -19.43 18.34
N SER A 367 -38.82 -18.84 17.86
CA SER A 367 -37.77 -19.56 17.12
C SER A 367 -36.67 -20.15 18.00
N GLY A 368 -36.54 -19.67 19.24
CA GLY A 368 -35.50 -20.11 20.19
C GLY A 368 -34.07 -19.70 19.80
N LEU A 369 -33.92 -18.76 18.85
CA LEU A 369 -32.64 -18.28 18.36
C LEU A 369 -31.98 -17.31 19.34
N ASP A 370 -30.66 -17.32 19.39
CA ASP A 370 -29.89 -16.24 20.02
C ASP A 370 -29.77 -15.00 19.12
N GLU A 371 -29.24 -13.88 19.65
CA GLU A 371 -29.12 -12.64 18.88
C GLU A 371 -28.19 -12.73 17.65
N GLY A 372 -27.18 -13.59 17.71
CA GLY A 372 -26.24 -13.82 16.61
C GLY A 372 -26.87 -14.62 15.47
N GLN A 373 -27.56 -15.71 15.82
CA GLN A 373 -28.33 -16.54 14.89
C GLN A 373 -29.48 -15.76 14.27
N TRP A 374 -30.18 -14.94 15.06
CA TRP A 374 -31.21 -14.03 14.57
C TRP A 374 -30.68 -13.09 13.51
N ALA A 375 -29.60 -12.35 13.78
CA ALA A 375 -29.07 -11.35 12.86
C ALA A 375 -28.64 -11.95 11.52
N ALA A 376 -28.07 -13.15 11.53
CA ALA A 376 -27.72 -13.90 10.34
C ALA A 376 -28.96 -14.37 9.57
N ALA A 377 -29.92 -15.01 10.27
CA ALA A 377 -31.11 -15.60 9.66
C ALA A 377 -32.06 -14.55 9.06
N ILE A 378 -32.36 -13.48 9.80
CA ILE A 378 -33.22 -12.41 9.29
C ILE A 378 -32.54 -11.65 8.13
N GLY A 379 -31.21 -11.52 8.16
CA GLY A 379 -30.44 -10.90 7.08
C GLY A 379 -30.53 -11.72 5.79
N ALA A 380 -30.43 -13.04 5.90
CA ALA A 380 -30.56 -13.96 4.79
C ALA A 380 -31.98 -14.00 4.20
N LEU A 381 -33.03 -14.02 5.03
CA LEU A 381 -34.42 -14.03 4.57
C LEU A 381 -34.86 -12.67 3.96
N THR A 382 -34.35 -11.54 4.48
CA THR A 382 -34.56 -10.24 3.83
C THR A 382 -33.81 -10.15 2.50
N ALA A 383 -32.62 -10.73 2.39
CA ALA A 383 -31.86 -10.75 1.14
C ALA A 383 -32.48 -11.68 0.08
N SER A 384 -33.13 -12.77 0.48
CA SER A 384 -33.89 -13.64 -0.44
C SER A 384 -35.26 -13.07 -0.83
N GLY A 385 -35.69 -11.97 -0.19
CA GLY A 385 -36.99 -11.34 -0.44
C GLY A 385 -38.17 -12.08 0.20
N GLU A 386 -37.93 -13.12 0.99
CA GLU A 386 -38.97 -13.89 1.70
C GLU A 386 -39.63 -13.07 2.83
N VAL A 387 -38.96 -12.02 3.33
CA VAL A 387 -39.39 -11.25 4.48
C VAL A 387 -39.14 -9.75 4.31
N GLU A 388 -40.16 -8.93 4.57
CA GLU A 388 -40.07 -7.46 4.56
C GLU A 388 -40.11 -6.91 6.00
N ARG A 389 -39.18 -6.00 6.34
CA ARG A 389 -39.20 -5.30 7.63
C ARG A 389 -40.04 -4.03 7.54
N ARG A 390 -40.99 -3.86 8.46
CA ARG A 390 -41.78 -2.62 8.58
C ARG A 390 -41.60 -2.01 9.97
N GLY A 391 -40.99 -0.82 10.04
CA GLY A 391 -40.84 -0.05 11.28
C GLY A 391 -39.57 0.83 11.30
N GLN A 392 -39.65 1.97 11.97
CA GLN A 392 -38.56 2.92 12.14
C GLN A 392 -38.19 3.01 13.63
N ALA A 393 -36.99 2.51 13.96
CA ALA A 393 -36.28 2.61 15.25
C ALA A 393 -37.13 2.46 16.54
N ARG A 394 -37.09 1.23 17.08
CA ARG A 394 -37.66 0.73 18.35
C ARG A 394 -39.13 0.30 18.26
N GLY A 395 -39.33 -0.82 17.57
CA GLY A 395 -40.55 -1.62 17.62
C GLY A 395 -40.82 -2.31 16.29
N ASP A 396 -39.84 -3.08 15.78
CA ASP A 396 -39.90 -3.60 14.42
C ASP A 396 -40.80 -4.84 14.37
N ALA A 397 -41.88 -4.75 13.59
CA ALA A 397 -42.73 -5.88 13.21
C ALA A 397 -42.28 -6.43 11.85
N VAL A 398 -42.27 -7.75 11.73
CA VAL A 398 -41.78 -8.50 10.57
C VAL A 398 -42.92 -9.38 10.09
N CYS A 399 -43.31 -9.23 8.82
CA CYS A 399 -44.42 -9.97 8.22
C CYS A 399 -43.90 -10.92 7.13
N GLY A 400 -44.43 -12.15 7.09
CA GLY A 400 -44.13 -13.11 6.02
C GLY A 400 -45.01 -12.87 4.80
N GLN A 401 -44.48 -13.14 3.60
CA GLN A 401 -45.28 -13.19 2.37
C GLN A 401 -45.96 -14.55 2.18
#